data_AF-A0A419FM77-F1
#
_entry.id   AF-A0A419FM77-F1
#
_cell.length_a   1.000
_cell.length_b   1.000
_cell.length_c   1.000
_cell.angle_alpha   90.00
_cell.angle_beta   90.00
_cell.angle_gamma   90.00
#
_symmetry.space_group_name_H-M   'P 1'
#
loop_
_entity.id
_entity.type
_entity.pdbx_description
1 polymer ?
#
loop_
_entity_poly.entity_id
_entity_poly.type
_entity_poly.pdbx_seq_one_letter_code
_entity_poly.pdbx_strand_id
1 'polypeptide(L)'
;MSARAAIVLALAGTVPGIVLRLSGTHIGTLPDTALFGLAIVSAAFLLAWTAEASETEIAQGLAVAFVALIAVLPEYAVDMTFAWKAGKDAAYAPFAVANMTGANRLLIGVAWPLIFFLFWLKNRGRDLRLERSYSIEVVAL
;
A
#
# COMPACT_ATOMS: atom_id res chain seq x y z
N MET A 1 20.24 -10.46 3.85
CA MET A 1 19.35 -10.55 5.04
C MET A 1 18.53 -11.82 4.93
N SER A 2 18.40 -12.63 5.97
CA SER A 2 17.57 -13.85 5.91
C SER A 2 16.08 -13.49 5.97
N ALA A 3 15.21 -14.33 5.41
CA ALA A 3 13.74 -14.11 5.45
C ALA A 3 13.24 -13.91 6.88
N ARG A 4 13.77 -14.70 7.83
CA ARG A 4 13.46 -14.55 9.26
C ARG A 4 13.83 -13.16 9.80
N ALA A 5 14.99 -12.64 9.42
CA ALA A 5 15.41 -11.30 9.85
C ALA A 5 14.51 -10.20 9.26
N ALA A 6 14.05 -10.36 8.00
CA ALA A 6 13.11 -9.43 7.38
C ALA A 6 11.76 -9.40 8.12
N ILE A 7 11.22 -10.57 8.47
CA ILE A 7 9.96 -10.70 9.22
C ILE A 7 10.10 -10.08 10.61
N VAL A 8 11.18 -10.39 11.33
CA VAL A 8 11.43 -9.82 12.67
C VAL A 8 11.56 -8.30 12.60
N LEU A 9 12.25 -7.77 11.59
CA LEU A 9 12.38 -6.33 11.41
C LEU A 9 11.03 -5.66 11.13
N ALA A 10 10.20 -6.23 10.26
CA ALA A 10 8.88 -5.70 9.96
C ALA A 10 7.97 -5.77 11.20
N LEU A 11 7.97 -6.89 11.94
CA LEU A 11 7.27 -7.00 13.22
C LEU A 11 7.73 -5.92 14.20
N ALA A 12 9.04 -5.74 14.38
CA ALA A 12 9.60 -4.70 15.24
C ALA A 12 9.17 -3.29 14.79
N GLY A 13 9.09 -3.04 13.48
CA GLY A 13 8.61 -1.78 12.91
C GLY A 13 7.16 -1.45 13.23
N THR A 14 6.31 -2.45 13.51
CA THR A 14 4.92 -2.23 13.95
C THR A 14 4.80 -1.83 15.42
N VAL A 15 5.76 -2.23 16.26
CA VAL A 15 5.68 -2.09 17.72
C VAL A 15 5.52 -0.64 18.19
N PRO A 16 6.30 0.35 17.70
CA PRO A 16 6.19 1.73 18.18
C PRO A 16 4.79 2.31 18.01
N GLY A 17 4.16 2.14 16.85
CA GLY A 17 2.81 2.63 16.59
C GLY A 17 1.76 1.96 17.47
N ILE A 18 1.87 0.64 17.68
CA ILE A 18 0.98 -0.11 18.57
C ILE A 18 1.12 0.38 20.02
N VAL A 19 2.35 0.55 20.51
CA VAL A 19 2.62 1.03 21.87
C VAL A 19 2.07 2.43 22.09
N LEU A 20 2.28 3.37 21.15
CA LEU A 20 1.70 4.71 21.24
C LEU A 20 0.17 4.65 21.26
N ARG A 21 -0.44 3.82 20.41
CA ARG A 21 -1.90 3.67 20.36
C ARG A 21 -2.49 3.11 21.66
N LEU A 22 -1.87 2.08 22.22
CA LEU A 22 -2.37 1.40 23.42
C LEU A 22 -2.11 2.19 24.70
N SER A 23 -0.99 2.90 24.77
CA SER A 23 -0.66 3.74 25.93
C SER A 23 -1.38 5.09 25.94
N GLY A 24 -1.88 5.54 24.79
CA GLY A 24 -2.44 6.90 24.64
C GLY A 24 -1.38 8.00 24.75
N THR A 25 -0.10 7.65 24.66
CA THR A 25 1.00 8.61 24.74
C THR A 25 1.12 9.38 23.44
N HIS A 26 1.26 10.70 23.54
CA HIS A 26 1.53 11.58 22.41
C HIS A 26 2.87 12.27 22.63
N ILE A 27 3.82 12.05 21.71
CA ILE A 27 5.16 12.64 21.79
C ILE A 27 5.34 13.82 20.83
N GLY A 28 4.31 14.12 20.05
CA GLY A 28 4.20 15.29 19.18
C GLY A 28 3.69 14.92 17.78
N THR A 29 3.12 15.87 17.04
CA THR A 29 2.47 15.59 15.75
C THR A 29 3.40 14.93 14.74
N LEU A 30 4.61 15.47 14.56
CA LEU A 30 5.58 14.94 13.59
C LEU A 30 6.09 13.53 13.97
N PRO A 31 6.61 13.27 15.19
CA PRO A 31 7.06 11.94 15.57
C PRO A 31 5.92 10.92 15.64
N ASP A 32 4.73 11.28 16.13
CA ASP A 32 3.56 10.39 16.10
C ASP A 32 3.23 9.98 14.66
N THR A 33 3.16 10.95 13.73
CA THR A 33 2.88 10.69 12.30
C THR A 33 3.91 9.74 11.70
N ALA A 34 5.20 9.95 11.99
CA ALA A 34 6.27 9.10 11.46
C ALA A 34 6.19 7.67 12.02
N LEU A 35 5.93 7.50 13.32
CA LEU A 35 5.86 6.19 13.95
C LEU A 35 4.61 5.40 13.56
N PHE A 36 3.47 6.06 13.42
CA PHE A 36 2.27 5.44 12.86
C PHE A 36 2.46 5.08 11.39
N GLY A 37 3.09 5.96 10.60
CA GLY A 37 3.44 5.67 9.21
C GLY A 37 4.36 4.46 9.08
N LEU A 38 5.40 4.38 9.90
CA LEU A 38 6.31 3.22 9.96
C LEU A 38 5.56 1.94 10.29
N ALA A 39 4.65 1.98 11.26
CA ALA A 39 3.85 0.81 11.64
C ALA A 39 2.93 0.35 10.49
N ILE A 40 2.29 1.30 9.79
CA ILE A 40 1.44 1.01 8.63
C ILE A 40 2.25 0.37 7.49
N VAL A 41 3.41 0.97 7.13
CA VAL A 41 4.29 0.43 6.08
C VAL A 41 4.81 -0.96 6.46
N SER A 42 5.23 -1.15 7.70
CA SER A 42 5.72 -2.45 8.18
C SER A 42 4.63 -3.52 8.14
N ALA A 43 3.41 -3.18 8.52
CA ALA A 43 2.25 -4.06 8.41
C ALA A 43 1.92 -4.39 6.93
N ALA A 44 2.03 -3.42 6.02
CA ALA A 44 1.82 -3.64 4.59
C ALA A 44 2.79 -4.69 4.02
N PHE A 45 4.08 -4.65 4.41
CA PHE A 45 5.04 -5.69 4.03
C PHE A 45 4.67 -7.07 4.57
N LEU A 46 4.28 -7.16 5.85
CA LEU A 46 3.85 -8.42 6.46
C LEU A 46 2.63 -9.01 5.74
N LEU A 47 1.65 -8.17 5.39
CA LEU A 47 0.47 -8.57 4.64
C LEU A 47 0.83 -9.02 3.22
N ALA A 48 1.69 -8.28 2.52
CA ALA A 48 2.13 -8.64 1.17
C ALA A 48 2.85 -10.00 1.15
N TRP A 49 3.78 -10.25 2.09
CA TRP A 49 4.47 -11.55 2.19
C TRP A 49 3.53 -12.68 2.59
N THR A 50 2.53 -12.39 3.42
CA THR A 50 1.50 -13.38 3.78
C THR A 50 0.63 -13.72 2.56
N ALA A 51 0.25 -12.72 1.76
CA ALA A 51 -0.53 -12.92 0.54
C ALA A 51 0.25 -13.76 -0.47
N GLU A 52 1.52 -13.43 -0.72
CA GLU A 52 2.41 -14.18 -1.60
C GLU A 52 2.60 -15.62 -1.11
N ALA A 53 2.78 -15.84 0.19
CA ALA A 53 2.88 -17.18 0.76
C ALA A 53 1.57 -17.99 0.64
N SER A 54 0.41 -17.31 0.62
CA SER A 54 -0.90 -17.96 0.49
C SER A 54 -1.30 -18.25 -0.96
N GLU A 55 -0.60 -17.69 -1.95
CA GLU A 55 -0.91 -17.86 -3.38
C GLU A 55 -0.87 -19.33 -3.81
N THR A 56 -0.01 -20.15 -3.19
CA THR A 56 0.09 -21.59 -3.50
C THR A 56 -1.11 -22.41 -3.07
N GLU A 57 -1.97 -21.86 -2.21
CA GLU A 57 -3.09 -22.57 -1.57
C GLU A 57 -4.46 -22.21 -2.17
N ILE A 58 -4.52 -21.27 -3.12
CA ILE A 58 -5.78 -20.77 -3.72
C ILE A 58 -5.72 -20.73 -5.24
N ALA A 59 -6.89 -20.57 -5.88
CA ALA A 59 -6.97 -20.46 -7.34
C ALA A 59 -6.19 -19.23 -7.85
N GLN A 60 -5.40 -19.40 -8.92
CA GLN A 60 -4.46 -18.39 -9.42
C GLN A 60 -5.10 -17.02 -9.71
N GLY A 61 -6.27 -16.99 -10.37
CA GLY A 61 -6.97 -15.73 -10.64
C GLY A 61 -7.44 -15.00 -9.37
N LEU A 62 -7.79 -15.77 -8.33
CA LEU A 62 -8.16 -15.22 -7.03
C LEU A 62 -6.94 -14.69 -6.28
N ALA A 63 -5.80 -15.38 -6.38
CA ALA A 63 -4.55 -14.94 -5.76
C ALA A 63 -4.09 -13.58 -6.26
N VAL A 64 -4.05 -13.38 -7.59
CA VAL A 64 -3.63 -12.09 -8.19
C VAL A 64 -4.51 -10.95 -7.71
N ALA A 65 -5.84 -11.14 -7.68
CA ALA A 65 -6.78 -10.13 -7.19
C ALA A 65 -6.56 -9.81 -5.70
N PHE A 66 -6.37 -10.82 -4.85
CA PHE A 66 -6.10 -10.61 -3.41
C PHE A 66 -4.76 -9.92 -3.17
N VAL A 67 -3.69 -10.33 -3.86
CA VAL A 67 -2.37 -9.70 -3.74
C VAL A 67 -2.46 -8.24 -4.15
N ALA A 68 -3.13 -7.94 -5.27
CA ALA A 68 -3.34 -6.56 -5.72
C ALA A 68 -4.12 -5.73 -4.70
N LEU A 69 -5.23 -6.26 -4.15
CA LEU A 69 -6.03 -5.57 -3.13
C LEU A 69 -5.25 -5.34 -1.83
N ILE A 70 -4.53 -6.36 -1.36
CA ILE A 70 -3.74 -6.27 -0.13
C ILE A 70 -2.60 -5.26 -0.27
N ALA A 71 -1.99 -5.17 -1.45
CA ALA A 71 -0.90 -4.23 -1.72
C ALA A 71 -1.33 -2.76 -1.56
N VAL A 72 -2.59 -2.44 -1.81
CA VAL A 72 -3.14 -1.07 -1.67
C VAL A 72 -3.98 -0.88 -0.41
N LEU A 73 -4.10 -1.91 0.44
CA LEU A 73 -4.91 -1.87 1.66
C LEU A 73 -4.59 -0.69 2.61
N PRO A 74 -3.32 -0.28 2.80
CA PRO A 74 -3.01 0.90 3.61
C PRO A 74 -3.66 2.20 3.11
N GLU A 75 -3.78 2.35 1.79
CA GLU A 75 -4.42 3.52 1.17
C GLU A 75 -5.93 3.51 1.48
N TYR A 76 -6.58 2.36 1.26
CA TYR A 76 -7.98 2.17 1.64
C TYR A 76 -8.24 2.42 3.13
N ALA A 77 -7.35 1.98 4.02
CA ALA A 77 -7.51 2.21 5.45
C ALA A 77 -7.51 3.70 5.82
N VAL A 78 -6.64 4.49 5.18
CA VAL A 78 -6.56 5.94 5.37
C VAL A 78 -7.79 6.63 4.77
N ASP A 79 -8.18 6.27 3.55
CA ASP A 79 -9.32 6.91 2.88
C ASP A 79 -10.65 6.59 3.58
N MET A 80 -10.86 5.33 4.00
CA MET A 80 -12.01 4.94 4.84
C MET A 80 -12.06 5.72 6.15
N THR A 81 -10.90 6.04 6.74
CA THR A 81 -10.86 6.85 7.97
C THR A 81 -11.33 8.28 7.70
N PHE A 82 -10.94 8.89 6.57
CA PHE A 82 -11.43 10.21 6.19
C PHE A 82 -12.91 10.19 5.83
N ALA A 83 -13.36 9.20 5.06
CA ALA A 83 -14.77 9.02 4.70
C ALA A 83 -15.66 8.82 5.94
N TRP A 84 -15.21 7.99 6.89
CA TRP A 84 -15.92 7.78 8.15
C TRP A 84 -16.01 9.05 9.00
N LYS A 85 -14.93 9.84 9.06
CA LYS A 85 -14.95 11.15 9.72
C LYS A 85 -15.85 12.14 8.98
N ALA A 86 -15.86 12.14 7.66
CA ALA A 86 -16.70 12.99 6.83
C ALA A 86 -18.20 12.75 7.07
N GLY A 87 -18.60 11.50 7.33
CA GLY A 87 -19.97 11.16 7.71
C GLY A 87 -20.41 11.73 9.07
N LYS A 88 -19.47 12.11 9.93
CA LYS A 88 -19.74 12.73 11.26
C LYS A 88 -19.55 14.24 11.24
N ASP A 89 -18.58 14.71 10.45
CA ASP A 89 -18.21 16.11 10.30
C ASP A 89 -17.84 16.38 8.84
N ALA A 90 -18.67 17.17 8.17
CA ALA A 90 -18.52 17.51 6.75
C ALA A 90 -17.19 18.21 6.43
N ALA A 91 -16.50 18.79 7.42
CA ALA A 91 -15.17 19.38 7.22
C ALA A 91 -14.12 18.37 6.75
N TYR A 92 -14.34 17.06 6.97
CA TYR A 92 -13.43 16.01 6.49
C TYR A 92 -13.72 15.51 5.08
N ALA A 93 -14.86 15.87 4.47
CA ALA A 93 -15.23 15.41 3.13
C ALA A 93 -14.20 15.78 2.05
N PRO A 94 -13.59 17.00 2.04
CA PRO A 94 -12.53 17.33 1.09
C PRO A 94 -11.30 16.45 1.25
N PHE A 95 -10.97 15.96 2.45
CA PHE A 95 -9.80 15.11 2.67
C PHE A 95 -9.96 13.72 2.08
N ALA A 96 -11.15 13.11 2.17
CA ALA A 96 -11.41 11.83 1.53
C ALA A 96 -11.25 11.94 0.00
N VAL A 97 -11.91 12.93 -0.61
CA VAL A 97 -11.82 13.14 -2.06
C VAL A 97 -10.39 13.48 -2.50
N ALA A 98 -9.68 14.32 -1.74
CA ALA A 98 -8.28 14.65 -2.04
C ALA A 98 -7.35 13.44 -1.89
N ASN A 99 -7.57 12.57 -0.91
CA ASN A 99 -6.78 11.36 -0.73
C ASN A 99 -7.00 10.38 -1.89
N MET A 100 -8.25 10.02 -2.18
CA MET A 100 -8.61 9.10 -3.26
C MET A 100 -8.13 9.59 -4.64
N THR A 101 -8.30 10.88 -4.95
CA THR A 101 -7.81 11.44 -6.23
C THR A 101 -6.29 11.60 -6.26
N GLY A 102 -5.67 11.94 -5.12
CA GLY A 102 -4.23 12.07 -4.98
C GLY A 102 -3.51 10.74 -5.16
N ALA A 103 -4.01 9.67 -4.54
CA ALA A 103 -3.45 8.33 -4.66
C ALA A 103 -3.43 7.86 -6.13
N ASN A 104 -4.56 7.98 -6.83
CA ASN A 104 -4.65 7.63 -8.26
C ASN A 104 -3.70 8.45 -9.14
N ARG A 105 -3.56 9.76 -8.86
CA ARG A 105 -2.62 10.62 -9.60
C ARG A 105 -1.16 10.26 -9.32
N LEU A 106 -0.81 9.91 -8.09
CA LEU A 106 0.54 9.46 -7.74
C LEU A 106 0.87 8.10 -8.37
N LEU A 107 -0.09 7.18 -8.41
CA LEU A 107 0.09 5.87 -9.04
C LEU A 107 0.43 6.01 -10.52
N ILE A 108 -0.41 6.73 -11.28
CA ILE A 108 -0.24 6.86 -12.73
C ILE A 108 0.85 7.90 -13.07
N GLY A 109 0.89 9.02 -12.35
CA GLY A 109 1.77 10.14 -12.66
C GLY A 109 3.20 10.01 -12.12
N VAL A 110 3.42 9.18 -11.09
CA VAL A 110 4.75 9.02 -10.46
C VAL A 110 5.19 7.56 -10.50
N ALA A 111 4.40 6.63 -9.94
CA ALA A 111 4.84 5.25 -9.78
C ALA A 111 5.08 4.56 -11.13
N TRP A 112 4.15 4.67 -12.08
CA TRP A 112 4.30 4.06 -13.41
C TRP A 112 5.50 4.62 -14.21
N PRO A 113 5.69 5.95 -14.33
CA PRO A 113 6.88 6.52 -14.95
C PRO A 113 8.18 6.11 -14.26
N LEU A 114 8.19 6.03 -12.92
CA LEU A 114 9.35 5.59 -12.16
C LEU A 114 9.70 4.13 -12.48
N ILE A 115 8.70 3.23 -12.51
CA ILE A 115 8.90 1.82 -12.88
C ILE A 115 9.47 1.72 -14.30
N PHE A 116 8.90 2.46 -15.25
CA PHE A 116 9.40 2.47 -16.63
C PHE A 116 10.82 3.05 -16.73
N PHE A 117 11.12 4.10 -15.97
CA PHE A 117 12.46 4.68 -15.90
C PHE A 117 13.49 3.69 -15.35
N LEU A 118 13.15 2.94 -14.29
CA LEU A 118 14.00 1.88 -13.74
C LEU A 118 14.20 0.74 -14.75
N PHE A 119 13.14 0.34 -15.47
CA PHE A 119 13.23 -0.62 -16.56
C PHE A 119 14.17 -0.14 -17.67
N TRP A 120 14.02 1.11 -18.12
CA TRP A 120 14.89 1.70 -19.14
C TRP A 120 16.34 1.76 -18.68
N LEU A 121 16.60 2.10 -17.42
CA LEU A 121 17.96 2.14 -16.88
C LEU A 121 18.64 0.76 -16.91
N LYS A 122 17.88 -0.30 -16.58
CA LYS A 122 18.36 -1.68 -16.52
C LYS A 122 18.49 -2.33 -17.91
N ASN A 123 17.48 -2.17 -18.77
CA ASN A 123 17.36 -2.92 -20.02
C ASN A 123 17.70 -2.09 -21.26
N ARG A 124 17.73 -0.75 -21.15
CA ARG A 124 17.85 0.21 -22.27
C ARG A 124 16.80 0.03 -23.38
N GLY A 125 15.74 -0.73 -23.09
CA GLY A 125 14.60 -0.95 -23.99
C GLY A 125 13.70 0.27 -24.06
N ARG A 126 13.08 0.50 -25.23
CA ARG A 126 12.17 1.63 -25.47
C ARG A 126 10.69 1.23 -25.34
N ASP A 127 10.41 -0.07 -25.38
CA ASP A 127 9.08 -0.66 -25.21
C ASP A 127 9.06 -1.64 -24.03
N LEU A 128 8.10 -1.46 -23.12
CA LEU A 128 7.76 -2.44 -22.10
C LEU A 128 6.56 -3.25 -22.62
N ARG A 129 6.82 -4.45 -23.14
CA ARG A 129 5.76 -5.33 -23.63
C ARG A 129 5.07 -5.99 -22.44
N LEU A 130 3.83 -5.58 -22.17
CA LEU A 130 2.97 -6.25 -21.20
C LEU A 130 2.43 -7.54 -21.81
N GLU A 131 2.29 -8.56 -20.97
CA GLU A 131 1.73 -9.84 -21.39
C GLU A 131 0.24 -9.68 -21.78
N ARG A 132 -0.21 -10.43 -22.78
CA ARG A 132 -1.58 -10.32 -23.31
C ARG A 132 -2.65 -10.65 -22.25
N SER A 133 -2.29 -11.39 -21.20
CA SER A 133 -3.16 -11.66 -20.04
C SER A 133 -3.61 -10.38 -19.33
N TYR A 134 -2.78 -9.34 -19.29
CA TYR A 134 -3.14 -8.03 -18.71
C TYR A 134 -4.10 -7.21 -19.60
N SER A 135 -4.35 -7.63 -20.84
CA SER A 135 -5.33 -6.95 -21.73
C SER A 135 -6.78 -7.19 -21.33
N ILE A 136 -7.04 -8.18 -20.46
CA ILE A 136 -8.39 -8.47 -19.98
C ILE A 136 -8.91 -7.30 -19.12
N GLU A 137 -8.02 -6.56 -18.44
CA GLU A 137 -8.35 -5.37 -17.66
C GLU A 137 -8.84 -4.19 -18.53
N VAL A 138 -8.43 -4.13 -19.81
CA VAL A 138 -8.84 -3.06 -20.74
C VAL A 138 -10.18 -3.37 -21.41
N VAL A 139 -10.56 -4.65 -21.52
CA VAL A 139 -11.82 -5.07 -22.16
C VAL A 139 -13.00 -4.99 -21.18
N ALA A 140 -12.74 -5.02 -19.86
CA ALA A 140 -13.75 -4.95 -18.81
C ALA A 140 -14.03 -3.53 -18.26
N LEU A 141 -13.29 -2.52 -18.72
CA LEU A 141 -13.53 -1.08 -18.50
C LEU A 141 -14.37 -0.50 -19.65
#